data_AF-A0A1V3QK74-F1
#
_entry.id   AF-A0A1V3QK74-F1
#
_cell.length_a   1.000
_cell.length_b   1.000
_cell.length_c   1.000
_cell.angle_alpha   90.00
_cell.angle_beta   90.00
_cell.angle_gamma   90.00
#
_symmetry.space_group_name_H-M   'P 1'
#
loop_
_entity.id
_entity.type
_entity.pdbx_description
1 polymer ?
#
loop_
_entity_poly.entity_id
_entity_poly.type
_entity_poly.pdbx_seq_one_letter_code
_entity_poly.pdbx_strand_id
1 'polypeptide(L)'
;MDSQFGKNVDPIASRVHVWLVGSETNRVAAQSFREQQQEKAPSIETGITVFATDPSEELEQSCIAILGTIDLHHGEYSHEPPLSAVEVYGLPLSGTLQSAFEAYGFSMFQTTSYGFFAGNKTA
;
A
#
# COMPACT_ATOMS: atom_id res chain seq x y z
N MET A 1 6.60 0.99 -1.08
CA MET A 1 7.88 0.69 -1.77
C MET A 1 9.09 1.14 -0.97
N ASP A 2 8.94 2.13 -0.09
CA ASP A 2 9.96 2.53 0.87
C ASP A 2 10.29 1.40 1.87
N SER A 3 11.54 0.94 1.84
CA SER A 3 12.07 -0.11 2.71
C SER A 3 12.36 0.38 4.14
N GLN A 4 12.23 1.68 4.41
CA GLN A 4 12.46 2.31 5.71
C GLN A 4 11.18 2.89 6.33
N PHE A 5 10.04 2.74 5.67
CA PHE A 5 8.77 3.36 6.08
C PHE A 5 8.28 2.93 7.46
N GLY A 6 8.70 1.76 7.96
CA GLY A 6 8.33 1.22 9.26
C GLY A 6 8.53 2.19 10.43
N LYS A 7 9.42 3.18 10.30
CA LYS A 7 9.62 4.23 11.32
C LYS A 7 8.40 5.16 11.50
N ASN A 8 7.50 5.21 10.51
CA ASN A 8 6.36 6.12 10.45
C ASN A 8 5.01 5.39 10.41
N VAL A 9 4.99 4.05 10.48
CA VAL A 9 3.81 3.27 10.10
C VAL A 9 2.68 3.28 11.13
N ASP A 10 3.00 3.27 12.43
CA ASP A 10 2.03 3.16 13.51
C ASP A 10 0.86 4.19 13.47
N PRO A 11 1.13 5.50 13.34
CA PRO A 11 0.04 6.49 13.29
C PRO A 11 -0.84 6.35 12.04
N ILE A 12 -0.34 5.74 10.97
CA ILE A 12 -1.07 5.56 9.71
C ILE A 12 -1.88 4.25 9.77
N ALA A 13 -1.25 3.15 10.19
CA ALA A 13 -1.86 1.82 10.29
C ALA A 13 -3.04 1.75 11.27
N SER A 14 -3.11 2.68 12.23
CA SER A 14 -4.26 2.82 13.13
C SER A 14 -5.51 3.43 12.48
N ARG A 15 -5.36 4.06 11.30
CA ARG A 15 -6.42 4.80 10.61
C ARG A 15 -6.80 4.21 9.26
N VAL A 16 -5.83 3.59 8.57
CA VAL A 16 -5.99 2.95 7.27
C VAL A 16 -5.15 1.68 7.20
N HIS A 17 -5.43 0.80 6.25
CA HIS A 17 -4.61 -0.37 5.99
C HIS A 17 -3.32 0.04 5.29
N VAL A 18 -2.18 -0.49 5.74
CA VAL A 18 -0.86 -0.21 5.16
C VAL A 18 -0.26 -1.48 4.57
N TRP A 19 0.19 -1.39 3.32
CA TRP A 19 0.88 -2.47 2.61
C TRP A 19 2.38 -2.17 2.53
N LEU A 20 3.17 -2.87 3.35
CA LEU A 20 4.62 -2.69 3.42
C LEU A 20 5.36 -3.70 2.56
N VAL A 21 6.49 -3.27 2.01
CA VAL A 21 7.50 -4.15 1.42
C VAL A 21 8.31 -4.82 2.54
N GLY A 22 8.68 -6.09 2.37
CA GLY A 22 9.26 -6.97 3.39
C GLY A 22 10.73 -6.76 3.73
N SER A 23 11.14 -5.51 3.94
CA SER A 23 12.44 -5.17 4.52
C SER A 23 12.50 -5.46 6.02
N GLU A 24 13.71 -5.53 6.58
CA GLU A 24 13.90 -5.72 8.02
C GLU A 24 13.19 -4.64 8.85
N THR A 25 13.38 -3.37 8.50
CA THR A 25 12.76 -2.23 9.19
C THR A 25 11.23 -2.31 9.18
N ASN A 26 10.64 -2.68 8.04
CA ASN A 26 9.19 -2.79 7.91
C ASN A 26 8.63 -4.01 8.65
N ARG A 27 9.36 -5.13 8.67
CA ARG A 27 8.97 -6.35 9.40
C ARG A 27 8.94 -6.13 10.90
N VAL A 28 9.99 -5.51 11.44
CA VAL A 28 10.07 -5.18 12.87
C VAL A 28 8.90 -4.28 13.27
N ALA A 29 8.64 -3.22 12.52
CA ALA A 29 7.52 -2.32 12.79
C ALA A 29 6.16 -3.03 12.72
N ALA A 30 5.94 -3.86 11.69
CA ALA A 30 4.71 -4.63 11.55
C ALA A 30 4.50 -5.63 12.70
N GLN A 31 5.57 -6.24 13.21
CA GLN A 31 5.50 -7.11 14.39
C GLN A 31 5.13 -6.31 15.64
N SER A 32 5.84 -5.21 15.93
CA SER A 32 5.56 -4.36 17.09
C SER A 32 4.14 -3.81 17.07
N PHE A 33 3.62 -3.40 15.89
CA PHE A 33 2.23 -2.98 15.75
C PHE A 33 1.25 -4.09 16.14
N ARG A 34 1.47 -5.33 15.65
CA ARG A 34 0.58 -6.47 15.95
C ARG A 34 0.59 -6.83 17.43
N GLU A 35 1.74 -6.79 18.10
CA GLU A 35 1.84 -7.01 19.55
C GLU A 35 1.01 -5.97 20.33
N GLN A 36 1.03 -4.70 19.90
CA GLN A 36 0.22 -3.64 20.51
C GLN A 36 -1.29 -3.79 20.24
N GLN A 37 -1.69 -4.48 19.16
CA GLN A 37 -3.09 -4.69 18.78
C GLN A 37 -3.63 -6.08 19.20
N GLN A 38 -2.90 -6.87 20.00
CA GLN A 38 -3.23 -8.27 20.29
C GLN A 38 -4.64 -8.47 20.87
N GLU A 39 -5.18 -7.48 21.59
CA GLU A 39 -6.53 -7.54 22.17
C GLU A 39 -7.64 -7.03 21.24
N LYS A 40 -7.29 -6.51 20.06
CA LYS A 40 -8.26 -6.00 19.09
C LYS A 40 -8.61 -7.06 18.03
N ALA A 41 -9.87 -7.05 17.60
CA ALA A 41 -10.28 -7.86 16.47
C ALA A 41 -9.53 -7.43 15.19
N PRO A 42 -9.14 -8.38 14.32
CA PRO A 42 -8.57 -8.04 13.02
C PRO A 42 -9.51 -7.12 12.22
N SER A 43 -8.93 -6.18 11.50
CA SER A 43 -9.63 -5.22 10.66
C SER A 43 -9.11 -5.31 9.24
N ILE A 44 -10.01 -5.23 8.27
CA ILE A 44 -9.65 -5.12 6.85
C ILE A 44 -9.33 -3.66 6.49
N GLU A 45 -9.97 -2.71 7.17
CA GLU A 45 -9.85 -1.26 6.97
C GLU A 45 -8.58 -0.68 7.59
N THR A 46 -8.02 -1.35 8.60
CA THR A 46 -6.87 -0.88 9.38
C THR A 46 -5.89 -2.03 9.64
N GLY A 47 -4.61 -1.71 9.83
CA GLY A 47 -3.57 -2.68 10.10
C GLY A 47 -2.46 -2.70 9.06
N ILE A 48 -1.66 -3.77 9.09
CA ILE A 48 -0.44 -3.88 8.28
C ILE A 48 -0.36 -5.26 7.62
N THR A 49 -0.28 -5.25 6.30
CA THR A 49 0.13 -6.39 5.47
C THR A 49 1.56 -6.20 5.01
N VAL A 50 2.39 -7.24 5.10
CA VAL A 50 3.79 -7.20 4.65
C VAL A 50 3.96 -8.15 3.47
N PHE A 51 4.33 -7.60 2.32
CA PHE A 51 4.66 -8.37 1.12
C PHE A 51 6.09 -8.87 1.17
N ALA A 52 6.32 -10.10 0.74
CA ALA A 52 7.69 -10.56 0.50
C ALA A 52 8.32 -9.70 -0.60
N THR A 53 9.62 -9.45 -0.48
CA THR A 53 10.40 -8.70 -1.47
C THR A 53 11.52 -9.57 -1.97
N ASP A 54 11.66 -9.65 -3.28
CA ASP A 54 12.87 -10.12 -3.91
C ASP A 54 13.75 -8.89 -4.23
N PRO A 55 14.99 -8.80 -3.70
CA PRO A 55 15.87 -7.67 -3.99
C PRO A 55 16.35 -7.62 -5.45
N SER A 56 16.11 -8.67 -6.24
CA SER A 56 16.42 -8.71 -7.67
C SER A 56 15.26 -8.24 -8.55
N GLU A 57 14.07 -8.03 -7.99
CA GLU A 57 12.93 -7.48 -8.72
C GLU A 57 13.03 -5.95 -8.88
N GLU A 58 12.61 -5.48 -10.04
CA GLU A 58 12.44 -4.05 -10.29
C GLU A 58 11.27 -3.50 -9.46
N LEU A 59 11.54 -2.42 -8.69
CA LEU A 59 10.58 -1.84 -7.75
C LEU A 59 9.23 -1.46 -8.39
N GLU A 60 9.24 -1.00 -9.64
CA GLU A 60 7.99 -0.71 -10.36
C GLU A 60 7.16 -1.97 -10.60
N GLN A 61 7.80 -3.09 -10.96
CA GLN A 61 7.10 -4.34 -11.20
C GLN A 61 6.56 -4.93 -9.91
N SER A 62 7.33 -4.88 -8.82
CA SER A 62 6.83 -5.27 -7.50
C SER A 62 5.65 -4.38 -7.07
N CYS A 63 5.69 -3.07 -7.38
CA CYS A 63 4.58 -2.16 -7.11
C CYS A 63 3.30 -2.56 -7.85
N ILE A 64 3.42 -2.90 -9.13
CA ILE A 64 2.28 -3.31 -9.97
C ILE A 64 1.72 -4.66 -9.49
N ALA A 65 2.59 -5.61 -9.11
CA ALA A 65 2.17 -6.91 -8.57
C ALA A 65 1.43 -6.77 -7.22
N ILE A 66 1.93 -5.89 -6.35
CA ILE A 66 1.27 -5.56 -5.08
C ILE A 66 -0.09 -4.90 -5.34
N LEU A 67 -0.17 -3.96 -6.29
CA LEU A 67 -1.44 -3.32 -6.66
C LEU A 67 -2.48 -4.37 -7.11
N GLY A 68 -2.10 -5.31 -7.97
CA GLY A 68 -3.01 -6.38 -8.39
C GLY A 68 -3.48 -7.27 -7.24
N THR A 69 -2.63 -7.51 -6.25
CA THR A 69 -3.03 -8.25 -5.04
C THR A 69 -3.98 -7.42 -4.17
N ILE A 70 -3.75 -6.12 -4.04
CA ILE A 70 -4.62 -5.23 -3.29
C ILE A 70 -6.00 -5.17 -3.95
N ASP A 71 -6.07 -4.96 -5.27
CA ASP A 71 -7.32 -4.92 -6.03
C ASP A 71 -8.13 -6.22 -5.89
N LEU A 72 -7.47 -7.38 -5.94
CA LEU A 72 -8.13 -8.67 -5.73
C LEU A 72 -8.87 -8.77 -4.39
N HIS A 73 -8.40 -8.09 -3.34
CA HIS A 73 -8.98 -8.16 -2.00
C HIS A 73 -9.83 -6.95 -1.62
N HIS A 74 -9.57 -5.78 -2.22
CA HIS A 74 -10.17 -4.51 -1.82
C HIS A 74 -10.86 -3.77 -2.97
N GLY A 75 -10.80 -4.28 -4.20
CA GLY A 75 -11.42 -3.67 -5.38
C GLY A 75 -12.94 -3.80 -5.43
N GLU A 76 -13.54 -3.28 -6.51
CA GLU A 76 -14.99 -3.15 -6.73
C GLU A 76 -15.79 -4.44 -6.48
N TYR A 77 -15.19 -5.59 -6.77
CA TYR A 77 -15.87 -6.89 -6.69
C TYR A 77 -15.61 -7.64 -5.38
N SER A 78 -14.78 -7.10 -4.48
CA SER A 78 -14.28 -7.84 -3.31
C SER A 78 -14.57 -7.16 -1.98
N HIS A 79 -14.79 -5.84 -1.96
CA HIS A 79 -15.04 -5.10 -0.72
C HIS A 79 -16.05 -3.96 -0.92
N GLU A 80 -16.86 -3.68 0.10
CA GLU A 80 -17.84 -2.59 0.09
C GLU A 80 -17.66 -1.70 1.34
N PRO A 81 -17.25 -0.42 1.20
CA PRO A 81 -16.93 0.26 -0.06
C PRO A 81 -15.62 -0.23 -0.69
N PRO A 82 -15.48 -0.16 -2.03
CA PRO A 82 -14.24 -0.56 -2.68
C PRO A 82 -13.12 0.47 -2.45
N LEU A 83 -11.89 0.03 -2.66
CA LEU A 83 -10.70 0.85 -2.63
C LEU A 83 -10.86 2.04 -3.59
N SER A 84 -10.80 3.24 -3.04
CA SER A 84 -11.01 4.48 -3.79
C SER A 84 -9.74 5.30 -3.96
N ALA A 85 -8.72 5.04 -3.14
CA ALA A 85 -7.46 5.75 -3.19
C ALA A 85 -6.31 4.95 -2.56
N VAL A 86 -5.10 5.21 -3.06
CA VAL A 86 -3.85 4.64 -2.55
C VAL A 86 -2.75 5.69 -2.60
N GLU A 87 -1.89 5.66 -1.59
CA GLU A 87 -0.72 6.51 -1.51
C GLU A 87 0.54 5.65 -1.46
N VAL A 88 1.45 5.90 -2.40
CA VAL A 88 2.66 5.11 -2.61
C VAL A 88 3.87 5.90 -2.12
N TYR A 89 4.59 5.30 -1.17
CA TYR A 89 5.83 5.83 -0.62
C TYR A 89 7.04 5.07 -1.17
N GLY A 90 8.12 5.81 -1.47
CA GLY A 90 9.44 5.31 -1.89
C GLY A 90 9.59 5.02 -3.38
N LEU A 91 8.62 5.44 -4.21
CA LEU A 91 8.66 5.24 -5.65
C LEU A 91 7.98 6.43 -6.35
N PRO A 92 8.67 7.21 -7.20
CA PRO A 92 8.05 8.30 -7.95
C PRO A 92 7.07 7.76 -8.99
N LEU A 93 6.06 8.56 -9.36
CA LEU A 93 5.15 8.20 -10.44
C LEU A 93 5.88 8.23 -11.79
N SER A 94 5.94 7.08 -12.46
CA SER A 94 6.37 6.97 -13.85
C SER A 94 5.19 6.74 -14.78
N GLY A 95 5.40 6.85 -16.10
CA GLY A 95 4.37 6.55 -17.09
C GLY A 95 3.88 5.10 -17.02
N THR A 96 4.78 4.16 -16.74
CA THR A 96 4.44 2.73 -16.55
C THR A 96 3.51 2.54 -15.36
N LEU A 97 3.85 3.15 -14.21
CA LEU A 97 3.01 3.09 -13.01
C LEU A 97 1.66 3.77 -13.25
N GLN A 98 1.64 4.94 -13.87
CA GLN A 98 0.38 5.62 -14.16
C GLN A 98 -0.54 4.73 -15.02
N SER A 99 -0.05 4.19 -16.13
CA SER A 99 -0.84 3.31 -16.99
C SER A 99 -1.31 2.03 -16.28
N ALA A 100 -0.49 1.47 -15.38
CA ALA A 100 -0.90 0.32 -14.60
C ALA A 100 -2.03 0.66 -13.62
N PHE A 101 -1.94 1.78 -12.90
CA PHE A 101 -2.99 2.22 -11.98
C PHE A 101 -4.27 2.61 -12.74
N GLU A 102 -4.18 3.22 -13.91
CA GLU A 102 -5.33 3.49 -14.79
C GLU A 102 -6.07 2.21 -15.18
N ALA A 103 -5.34 1.10 -15.42
CA ALA A 103 -5.95 -0.20 -15.73
C ALA A 103 -6.75 -0.79 -14.55
N TYR A 104 -6.48 -0.36 -13.32
CA TYR A 104 -7.25 -0.69 -12.11
C TYR A 104 -8.29 0.39 -11.73
N GLY A 105 -8.58 1.34 -12.63
CA GLY A 105 -9.68 2.31 -12.45
C GLY A 105 -9.29 3.64 -11.78
N PHE A 106 -8.03 3.80 -11.36
CA PHE A 106 -7.55 5.08 -10.83
C PHE A 106 -7.47 6.13 -11.93
N SER A 107 -7.85 7.37 -11.63
CA SER A 107 -7.95 8.45 -12.63
C SER A 107 -7.47 9.81 -12.16
N MET A 108 -7.19 9.96 -10.87
CA MET A 108 -6.58 11.14 -10.28
C MET A 108 -5.19 10.78 -9.78
N PHE A 109 -4.18 11.54 -10.21
CA PHE A 109 -2.79 11.31 -9.84
C PHE A 109 -2.15 12.59 -9.33
N GLN A 110 -1.37 12.49 -8.25
CA GLN A 110 -0.58 13.59 -7.72
C GLN A 110 0.81 13.08 -7.34
N THR A 111 1.85 13.65 -7.95
CA THR A 111 3.24 13.41 -7.55
C THR A 111 3.53 14.09 -6.22
N THR A 112 4.30 13.44 -5.35
CA THR A 112 4.78 14.01 -4.09
C THR A 112 6.30 13.91 -4.01
N SER A 113 6.92 14.52 -2.99
CA SER A 113 8.37 14.39 -2.78
C SER A 113 8.80 13.00 -2.30
N TYR A 114 7.86 12.17 -1.85
CA TYR A 114 8.09 10.82 -1.33
C TYR A 114 7.51 9.72 -2.22
N GLY A 115 6.80 10.06 -3.29
CA GLY A 115 6.21 9.13 -4.23
C GLY A 115 5.01 9.74 -4.95
N PHE A 116 3.83 9.16 -4.78
CA PHE A 116 2.61 9.67 -5.40
C PHE A 116 1.33 9.20 -4.72
N PHE A 117 0.24 9.92 -5.00
CA PHE A 117 -1.13 9.55 -4.68
C PHE A 117 -1.86 9.16 -5.98
N ALA A 118 -2.70 8.13 -5.90
CA ALA A 118 -3.64 7.74 -6.95
C ALA A 118 -5.04 7.55 -6.35
N GLY A 119 -6.07 8.10 -6.99
CA GLY A 119 -7.46 8.01 -6.53
C GLY A 119 -8.47 7.93 -7.67
N ASN A 120 -9.71 7.57 -7.33
CA ASN A 120 -10.83 7.58 -8.26
C ASN A 120 -11.43 8.98 -8.35
N LYS A 121 -12.05 9.31 -9.49
CA LYS A 121 -12.65 10.65 -9.74
C LYS A 121 -13.85 10.96 -8.85
N THR A 122 -14.39 9.98 -8.15
CA THR A 122 -15.53 10.09 -7.24
C THR A 122 -15.09 9.74 -5.82
N ALA A 123 -14.80 10.79 -5.04
CA ALA A 123 -15.01 10.82 -3.59
C ALA A 123 -16.25 11.68 -3.32
#